data_AF-A0A950APH6-F1
#
_entry.id   AF-A0A950APH6-F1
#
_cell.length_a   1.000
_cell.length_b   1.000
_cell.length_c   1.000
_cell.angle_alpha   90.00
_cell.angle_beta   90.00
_cell.angle_gamma   90.00
#
_symmetry.space_group_name_H-M   'P 1'
#
loop_
_entity.id
_entity.type
_entity.pdbx_description
1 polymer ?
#
loop_
_entity_poly.entity_id
_entity_poly.type
_entity_poly.pdbx_seq_one_letter_code
_entity_poly.pdbx_strand_id
1 'polypeptide(L)' 'MTGPKASQASTSRREFLKTTTVAAAGTAALSLIPNAYARAGETIKVGLIGCGSRGRGAAEDICEAASITNDIKL' A
#
# COMPACT_ATOMS: atom_id res chain seq x y z
N MET A 1 -14.05 46.53 6.72
CA MET A 1 -12.74 46.33 6.04
C MET A 1 -11.97 45.29 6.84
N THR A 2 -12.13 44.00 6.54
CA THR A 2 -11.45 42.91 7.26
C THR A 2 -10.18 42.51 6.48
N GLY A 3 -9.06 42.49 7.21
CA GLY A 3 -7.70 42.30 6.71
C GLY A 3 -7.34 40.86 6.31
N PRO A 4 -6.07 40.61 5.94
CA PRO A 4 -5.68 39.55 5.01
C PRO A 4 -5.82 38.14 5.62
N LYS A 5 -6.46 37.26 4.85
CA LYS A 5 -6.55 35.82 5.09
C LYS A 5 -5.14 35.24 4.96
N ALA A 6 -4.50 34.89 6.08
CA ALA A 6 -3.25 34.16 6.10
C ALA A 6 -3.40 32.93 5.19
N SER A 7 -2.63 32.91 4.09
CA SER A 7 -2.52 31.75 3.22
C SER A 7 -1.89 30.64 4.03
N GLN A 8 -2.71 29.82 4.67
CA GLN A 8 -2.32 28.57 5.31
C GLN A 8 -1.44 27.83 4.29
N ALA A 9 -0.14 27.74 4.56
CA ALA A 9 0.77 26.97 3.74
C ALA A 9 0.24 25.53 3.75
N SER A 10 -0.46 25.17 2.69
CA SER A 10 -1.16 23.90 2.60
C SER A 10 -0.11 22.83 2.45
N THR A 11 0.35 22.24 3.55
CA THR A 11 1.21 21.06 3.52
C THR A 11 0.51 20.02 2.67
N SER A 12 1.03 19.82 1.45
CA SER A 12 0.40 18.89 0.54
C SER A 12 0.70 17.47 1.03
N ARG A 13 -0.25 16.55 0.85
CA ARG A 13 -0.03 15.12 1.13
C ARG A 13 1.26 14.62 0.47
N ARG A 14 1.59 15.13 -0.72
CA ARG A 14 2.80 14.79 -1.46
C ARG A 14 4.08 15.23 -0.75
N GLU A 15 4.05 16.38 -0.10
CA GLU A 15 5.21 16.95 0.59
C GLU A 15 5.45 16.24 1.93
N PHE A 16 4.38 15.95 2.65
CA PHE A 16 4.44 15.07 3.82
C PHE A 16 5.00 13.69 3.44
N LEU A 17 4.48 13.08 2.37
CA LEU A 17 4.99 11.80 1.88
C LEU A 17 6.47 11.90 1.50
N LYS A 18 6.91 12.91 0.75
CA LYS A 18 8.35 13.08 0.44
C LYS A 18 9.21 13.09 1.70
N THR A 19 8.81 13.85 2.71
CA THR A 19 9.54 13.95 3.98
C THR A 19 9.52 12.64 4.76
N THR A 20 8.36 11.96 4.86
CA THR A 20 8.27 10.69 5.59
C THR A 20 8.89 9.52 4.84
N THR A 21 8.92 9.53 3.50
CA THR A 21 9.56 8.46 2.71
C THR A 21 11.08 8.51 2.90
N VAL A 22 11.67 9.71 2.96
CA VAL A 22 13.10 9.89 3.30
C VAL A 22 13.39 9.37 4.71
N ALA A 23 12.50 9.62 5.67
CA ALA A 23 12.64 9.10 7.04
C ALA A 23 12.42 7.57 7.14
N ALA A 24 11.50 7.01 6.36
CA ALA A 24 11.15 5.59 6.35
C ALA A 24 12.08 4.72 5.49
N ALA A 25 12.90 5.32 4.62
CA ALA A 25 13.90 4.60 3.83
C ALA A 25 14.86 3.78 4.73
N GLY A 26 15.12 4.23 5.95
CA GLY A 26 15.93 3.51 6.93
C GLY A 26 15.28 2.24 7.51
N THR A 27 13.95 2.12 7.49
CA THR A 27 13.22 0.96 8.02
C THR A 27 12.74 0.00 6.94
N ALA A 28 12.60 0.46 5.69
CA ALA A 28 12.16 -0.36 4.56
C ALA A 28 13.12 -1.52 4.22
N ALA A 29 14.40 -1.39 4.54
CA ALA A 29 15.39 -2.46 4.34
C ALA A 29 15.12 -3.70 5.20
N LEU A 30 14.41 -3.57 6.33
CA LEU A 30 14.16 -4.68 7.26
C LEU A 30 12.93 -5.54 6.86
N SER A 31 12.09 -5.06 5.94
CA SER A 31 10.92 -5.81 5.44
C SER A 31 11.22 -6.64 4.19
N LEU A 32 12.44 -6.59 3.65
CA LEU A 32 12.85 -7.36 2.49
C LEU A 32 13.28 -8.77 2.91
N ILE A 33 12.36 -9.56 3.46
CA ILE A 33 12.57 -11.00 3.63
C ILE A 33 12.18 -11.66 2.30
N PRO A 34 13.14 -12.17 1.49
CA PRO A 34 12.83 -12.79 0.21
C PRO A 34 12.22 -14.18 0.44
N ASN A 35 10.93 -14.22 0.76
CA ASN A 35 10.13 -15.45 0.80
C ASN A 35 9.53 -15.80 -0.58
N ALA A 36 10.20 -15.40 -1.67
CA ALA A 36 9.72 -15.61 -3.03
C ALA A 36 10.02 -17.05 -3.49
N TYR A 37 9.11 -17.98 -3.18
CA TYR A 37 9.14 -19.32 -3.74
C TYR A 37 8.51 -19.28 -5.14
N ALA A 38 9.34 -19.26 -6.19
CA ALA A 38 8.86 -19.38 -7.57
C ALA A 38 8.40 -20.81 -7.84
N ARG A 39 7.11 -21.10 -7.64
CA ARG A 39 6.50 -22.35 -8.13
C ARG A 39 6.14 -22.14 -9.61
N ALA A 40 6.92 -22.70 -10.51
CA ALA A 40 6.63 -22.66 -11.94
C ALA A 40 5.29 -23.38 -12.23
N GLY A 41 4.35 -22.70 -12.88
CA GLY A 41 3.13 -23.30 -13.45
C GLY A 41 1.78 -22.77 -12.96
N GLU A 42 1.73 -21.82 -12.02
CA GLU A 42 0.45 -21.24 -11.58
C GLU A 42 0.17 -19.89 -12.28
N THR A 43 -1.03 -19.73 -12.83
CA THR A 43 -1.48 -18.45 -13.42
C THR A 43 -1.91 -17.50 -12.30
N ILE A 44 -1.33 -16.30 -12.26
CA ILE A 44 -1.76 -15.23 -11.36
C ILE A 44 -3.11 -14.68 -11.85
N LYS A 45 -4.15 -14.82 -11.04
CA LYS A 45 -5.52 -14.42 -11.41
C LYS A 45 -5.84 -12.97 -11.06
N VAL A 46 -5.20 -12.43 -10.00
CA VAL A 46 -5.45 -11.07 -9.50
C VAL A 46 -4.14 -10.47 -9.01
N GLY A 47 -3.94 -9.17 -9.27
CA GLY A 47 -2.83 -8.38 -8.71
C GLY A 47 -3.38 -7.24 -7.86
N LEU A 48 -2.85 -7.10 -6.64
CA LEU A 48 -3.24 -6.05 -5.69
C LEU A 48 -2.10 -5.03 -5.52
N ILE A 49 -2.41 -3.74 -5.63
CA ILE A 49 -1.43 -2.68 -5.41
C ILE A 49 -1.82 -1.86 -4.17
N GLY A 50 -0.92 -1.86 -3.20
CA GLY A 50 -1.01 -1.07 -1.98
C GLY A 50 -1.64 -1.80 -0.80
N CYS A 51 -1.06 -1.59 0.39
CA CYS A 51 -1.46 -2.21 1.65
C CYS A 51 -2.38 -1.31 2.52
N GLY A 52 -3.09 -0.38 1.90
CA GLY A 52 -4.04 0.50 2.60
C GLY A 52 -5.36 -0.21 2.94
N SER A 53 -6.24 0.47 3.70
CA SER A 53 -7.54 -0.07 4.10
C SER A 53 -8.41 -0.54 2.92
N ARG A 54 -8.32 0.15 1.77
CA ARG A 54 -9.01 -0.24 0.53
C ARG A 54 -8.44 -1.51 -0.09
N GLY A 55 -7.12 -1.68 -0.05
CA GLY A 55 -6.46 -2.88 -0.58
C GLY A 55 -6.76 -4.10 0.28
N ARG A 56 -6.85 -3.91 1.60
CA ARG A 56 -7.28 -4.95 2.54
C ARG A 56 -8.70 -5.45 2.25
N GLY A 57 -9.66 -4.54 2.10
CA GLY A 57 -11.05 -4.92 1.78
C GLY A 57 -11.15 -5.63 0.42
N ALA A 58 -10.43 -5.14 -0.59
CA ALA A 58 -10.39 -5.82 -1.89
C ALA A 58 -9.82 -7.24 -1.80
N ALA A 59 -8.81 -7.47 -0.96
CA ALA A 59 -8.29 -8.82 -0.73
C ALA A 59 -9.34 -9.73 -0.07
N GLU A 60 -10.10 -9.20 0.90
CA GLU A 60 -11.18 -9.92 1.58
C GLU A 60 -12.29 -10.31 0.59
N ASP A 61 -12.72 -9.38 -0.27
CA ASP A 61 -13.71 -9.63 -1.33
C ASP A 61 -13.24 -10.73 -2.30
N ILE A 62 -11.96 -10.71 -2.69
CA ILE A 62 -11.37 -11.72 -3.58
C ILE A 62 -11.39 -13.10 -2.90
N CYS A 63 -10.99 -13.18 -1.63
CA CYS A 63 -11.01 -14.44 -0.87
C CYS A 63 -12.43 -15.01 -0.78
N GLU A 64 -13.42 -14.16 -0.49
CA GLU A 64 -14.83 -14.53 -0.37
C GLU A 64 -15.39 -15.01 -1.71
N ALA A 65 -15.25 -14.20 -2.76
CA ALA A 65 -15.77 -14.51 -4.10
C ALA A 65 -15.11 -15.76 -4.70
N ALA A 66 -13.83 -15.98 -4.42
CA ALA A 66 -13.12 -17.17 -4.89
C ALA A 66 -13.45 -18.41 -4.04
N SER A 67 -14.05 -18.28 -2.85
CA SER A 67 -14.15 -19.34 -1.84
C SER A 67 -12.78 -19.95 -1.50
N ILE A 68 -11.72 -19.15 -1.62
CA ILE A 68 -10.32 -19.53 -1.37
C ILE A 68 -9.87 -18.74 -0.14
N THR A 69 -9.98 -19.36 1.02
CA THR A 69 -9.60 -18.67 2.27
C THR A 69 -8.08 -18.73 2.52
N ASN A 70 -7.32 -19.61 1.85
CA ASN A 70 -5.91 -19.83 2.18
C ASN A 70 -4.95 -20.11 1.00
N ASP A 71 -5.39 -20.15 -0.28
CA ASP A 71 -4.49 -20.39 -1.43
C ASP A 71 -4.06 -19.12 -2.18
N ILE A 72 -4.39 -17.93 -1.67
CA ILE A 72 -3.97 -16.67 -2.29
C ILE A 72 -2.53 -16.37 -1.86
N LYS A 73 -1.60 -16.69 -2.75
CA LYS A 73 -0.18 -16.34 -2.65
C LYS A 73 -0.02 -14.89 -3.11
N LEU A 74 0.02 -13.95 -2.16
CA LEU A 74 0.36 -12.54 -2.40
C LEU A 74 1.86 -12.35 -2.61
#